data_AF-A0A520JWU9-F1
#
_entry.id   AF-A0A520JWU9-F1
#
_cell.length_a   1.000
_cell.length_b   1.000
_cell.length_c   1.000
_cell.angle_alpha   90.00
_cell.angle_beta   90.00
_cell.angle_gamma   90.00
#
_symmetry.space_group_name_H-M   'P 1'
#
loop_
_entity.id
_entity.type
_entity.pdbx_description
1 polymer ?
#
loop_
_entity_poly.entity_id
_entity_poly.type
_entity_poly.pdbx_seq_one_letter_code
_entity_poly.pdbx_strand_id
1 'polypeptide(L)'
;MLLGMAHVTSVIQLFALMFAAGITSAAVNVPALASGADLASSGMIGQQMSLFPMASAIGMVIGPLLGGLFATQFGFASPFYICAGLMVAVGVLIMRLR
;
A
#
# COMPACT_ATOMS: atom_id res chain seq x y z
N MET A 1 -10.23 -5.18 1.12
CA MET A 1 -10.26 -4.42 2.40
C MET A 1 -10.62 -2.95 2.19
N LEU A 2 -9.93 -2.23 1.29
CA LEU A 2 -10.21 -0.80 0.99
C LEU A 2 -11.69 -0.53 0.62
N LEU A 3 -12.29 -1.33 -0.27
CA LEU A 3 -13.72 -1.23 -0.61
C LEU A 3 -14.66 -1.51 0.58
N GLY A 4 -14.22 -2.35 1.52
CA GLY A 4 -14.94 -2.64 2.76
C GLY A 4 -14.91 -1.45 3.72
N MET A 5 -13.77 -0.75 3.82
CA MET A 5 -13.65 0.49 4.60
C MET A 5 -14.53 1.62 4.08
N ALA A 6 -14.79 1.67 2.77
CA ALA A 6 -15.69 2.66 2.18
C ALA A 6 -17.17 2.49 2.59
N HIS A 7 -17.57 1.30 3.06
CA HIS A 7 -18.95 0.97 3.45
C HIS A 7 -19.10 0.61 4.93
N VAL A 8 -18.13 0.98 5.78
CA VAL A 8 -18.24 0.71 7.22
C VAL A 8 -19.31 1.60 7.84
N THR A 9 -20.27 0.97 8.50
CA THR A 9 -21.34 1.65 9.26
C THR A 9 -21.20 1.46 10.77
N SER A 10 -20.32 0.57 11.24
CA SER A 10 -20.14 0.22 12.65
C SER A 10 -18.68 0.08 13.05
N VAL A 11 -18.36 0.51 14.28
CA VAL A 11 -17.01 0.51 14.86
C VAL A 11 -16.40 -0.90 14.90
N ILE A 12 -17.19 -1.92 15.22
CA ILE A 12 -16.71 -3.32 15.25
C ILE A 12 -16.24 -3.79 13.87
N GLN A 13 -16.94 -3.39 12.81
CA GLN A 13 -16.56 -3.73 11.44
C GLN A 13 -15.23 -3.05 11.05
N LEU A 14 -15.04 -1.82 11.52
CA LEU A 14 -13.80 -1.06 11.34
C LEU A 14 -12.61 -1.74 12.05
N PHE A 15 -12.81 -2.21 13.28
CA PHE A 15 -11.80 -2.96 14.03
C PHE A 15 -11.40 -4.27 13.34
N ALA A 16 -12.37 -5.05 12.88
CA ALA A 16 -12.10 -6.29 12.16
C ALA A 16 -11.30 -6.05 10.86
N LEU A 17 -11.64 -4.98 10.13
CA LEU A 17 -10.93 -4.59 8.92
C LEU A 17 -9.51 -4.08 9.21
N MET A 18 -9.29 -3.31 10.29
CA MET A 18 -7.95 -2.88 10.71
C MET A 18 -7.07 -4.05 11.13
N PHE A 19 -7.62 -5.01 11.86
CA PHE A 19 -6.91 -6.22 12.25
C PHE A 19 -6.45 -7.02 11.03
N ALA A 20 -7.35 -7.25 10.08
CA ALA A 20 -7.04 -7.96 8.85
C ALA A 20 -6.05 -7.17 7.96
N ALA A 21 -6.15 -5.84 7.92
CA ALA A 21 -5.21 -4.98 7.22
C ALA A 21 -3.80 -5.07 7.81
N GLY A 22 -3.67 -5.15 9.13
CA GLY A 22 -2.39 -5.35 9.81
C GLY A 22 -1.70 -6.65 9.40
N ILE A 23 -2.45 -7.77 9.41
CA ILE A 23 -1.93 -9.08 8.97
C ILE A 23 -1.47 -9.02 7.50
N THR A 24 -2.28 -8.42 6.63
CA THR A 24 -1.97 -8.31 5.21
C THR A 24 -0.71 -7.48 4.97
N SER A 25 -0.56 -6.36 5.69
CA SER A 25 0.61 -5.49 5.58
C SER A 25 1.91 -6.22 5.96
N ALA A 26 1.88 -6.99 7.06
CA ALA A 26 3.01 -7.81 7.48
C ALA A 26 3.38 -8.87 6.44
N ALA A 27 2.38 -9.52 5.84
CA ALA A 27 2.58 -10.54 4.82
C ALA A 27 3.17 -9.99 3.51
N VAL A 28 3.03 -8.69 3.22
CA VAL A 28 3.55 -8.07 1.99
C VAL A 28 4.94 -7.48 2.19
N ASN A 29 5.17 -6.77 3.30
CA ASN A 29 6.42 -6.03 3.50
C ASN A 29 7.65 -6.96 3.64
N VAL A 30 7.50 -8.09 4.35
CA VAL A 30 8.60 -9.03 4.59
C VAL A 30 9.13 -9.66 3.30
N PRO A 31 8.31 -10.30 2.44
CA PRO A 31 8.79 -10.88 1.19
C PRO A 31 9.22 -9.83 0.16
N ALA A 32 8.69 -8.60 0.21
CA ALA A 32 9.11 -7.52 -0.68
C ALA A 32 10.56 -7.09 -0.39
N LEU A 33 10.93 -6.92 0.89
CA LEU A 33 12.30 -6.65 1.31
C LEU A 33 13.23 -7.84 1.00
N ALA A 34 12.78 -9.07 1.27
CA ALA A 34 13.57 -10.27 0.97
C ALA A 34 13.83 -10.44 -0.53
N SER A 35 12.82 -10.26 -1.38
CA SER A 35 12.98 -10.32 -2.84
C SER A 35 13.89 -9.19 -3.36
N GLY A 36 13.80 -7.99 -2.78
CA GLY A 36 14.73 -6.90 -3.09
C GLY A 36 16.18 -7.20 -2.69
N ALA A 37 16.38 -8.03 -1.66
CA ALA A 37 17.71 -8.53 -1.26
C ALA A 37 18.28 -9.50 -2.29
N ASP A 38 17.45 -10.46 -2.70
CA ASP A 38 17.86 -11.56 -3.57
C ASP A 38 18.20 -11.08 -4.99
N LEU A 39 17.58 -9.98 -5.46
CA LEU A 39 17.89 -9.37 -6.76
C LEU A 39 19.08 -8.40 -6.73
N ALA A 40 19.65 -8.09 -5.55
CA ALA A 40 20.72 -7.10 -5.45
C ALA A 40 22.09 -7.71 -5.79
N SER A 41 22.81 -7.08 -6.72
CA SER A 41 24.18 -7.49 -7.07
C SER A 41 25.15 -7.26 -5.90
N SER A 42 26.17 -8.13 -5.79
CA SER A 42 27.21 -8.03 -4.77
C SER A 42 27.90 -6.66 -4.82
N GLY A 43 27.68 -5.85 -3.79
CA GLY A 43 28.19 -4.47 -3.67
C GLY A 43 27.14 -3.35 -3.76
N MET A 44 25.93 -3.62 -4.24
CA MET A 44 24.83 -2.62 -4.35
C MET A 44 23.65 -2.88 -3.41
N ILE A 45 23.75 -3.91 -2.57
CA ILE A 45 22.70 -4.33 -1.63
C ILE A 45 22.24 -3.17 -0.74
N GLY A 46 23.17 -2.35 -0.22
CA GLY A 46 22.82 -1.19 0.61
C GLY A 46 22.03 -0.10 -0.11
N GLN A 47 22.26 0.09 -1.41
CA GLN A 47 21.58 1.11 -2.22
C GLN A 47 20.20 0.62 -2.72
N GLN A 48 20.06 -0.67 -3.06
CA GLN A 48 18.75 -1.24 -3.38
C GLN A 48 17.87 -1.37 -2.13
N MET A 49 18.46 -1.73 -0.99
CA MET A 49 17.76 -1.78 0.29
C MET A 49 17.34 -0.42 0.80
N SER A 50 18.10 0.65 0.56
CA SER A 50 17.73 2.00 0.99
C SER A 50 16.61 2.60 0.14
N LEU A 51 16.43 2.13 -1.10
CA LEU A 51 15.38 2.61 -1.99
C LEU A 51 13.97 2.21 -1.50
N PHE A 52 13.82 1.05 -0.86
CA PHE A 52 12.53 0.56 -0.38
C PHE A 52 11.94 1.45 0.75
N PRO A 53 12.67 1.75 1.85
CA PRO A 53 12.22 2.73 2.85
C PRO A 53 11.99 4.12 2.28
N MET A 54 12.82 4.58 1.33
CA MET A 54 12.68 5.90 0.70
C MET A 54 11.37 6.00 -0.09
N ALA A 55 11.09 5.01 -0.94
CA ALA A 55 9.83 4.95 -1.68
C ALA A 55 8.62 4.88 -0.74
N SER A 56 8.72 4.12 0.35
CA SER A 56 7.67 4.02 1.37
C SER A 56 7.43 5.36 2.09
N ALA A 57 8.50 6.08 2.45
CA ALA A 57 8.42 7.41 3.05
C ALA A 57 7.72 8.41 2.12
N ILE A 58 8.07 8.40 0.83
CA ILE A 58 7.41 9.23 -0.18
C ILE A 58 5.91 8.88 -0.25
N GLY A 59 5.56 7.60 -0.29
CA GLY A 59 4.18 7.14 -0.29
C GLY A 59 3.38 7.59 0.95
N MET A 60 4.01 7.58 2.13
CA MET A 60 3.39 8.05 3.38
C MET A 60 3.13 9.55 3.39
N VAL A 61 3.89 10.34 2.64
CA VAL A 61 3.66 11.80 2.51
C VAL A 61 2.61 12.08 1.43
N ILE A 62 2.78 11.50 0.24
CA ILE A 62 1.92 11.78 -0.91
C ILE A 62 0.53 11.17 -0.73
N GLY A 63 0.43 9.98 -0.14
CA GLY A 63 -0.82 9.24 0.04
C GLY A 63 -1.90 10.02 0.79
N PRO A 64 -1.64 10.53 2.01
CA PRO A 64 -2.60 11.33 2.77
C PRO A 64 -2.92 12.67 2.11
N LEU A 65 -1.96 13.32 1.44
CA LEU A 65 -2.20 14.58 0.73
C LEU A 65 -3.21 14.40 -0.40
N LEU A 66 -2.99 13.40 -1.25
CA LEU A 66 -3.92 13.06 -2.33
C LEU A 66 -5.26 12.57 -1.74
N GLY A 67 -5.21 11.66 -0.77
CA GLY A 67 -6.41 11.11 -0.14
C GLY A 67 -7.29 12.17 0.50
N GLY A 68 -6.70 13.16 1.20
CA GLY A 68 -7.41 14.29 1.78
C GLY A 68 -8.02 15.22 0.72
N LEU A 69 -7.29 15.50 -0.36
CA LEU A 69 -7.81 16.32 -1.46
C LEU A 69 -9.02 15.64 -2.13
N PHE A 70 -8.94 14.34 -2.42
CA PHE A 70 -10.06 13.60 -3.01
C PHE A 70 -11.22 13.44 -2.02
N ALA A 71 -10.94 13.21 -0.73
CA ALA A 71 -11.96 13.11 0.31
C ALA A 71 -12.78 14.39 0.45
N THR A 72 -12.13 15.56 0.35
CA THR A 72 -12.80 16.86 0.47
C THR A 72 -13.63 17.24 -0.76
N GLN A 73 -13.21 16.85 -1.97
CA GLN A 73 -13.91 17.18 -3.22
C GLN A 73 -14.99 16.16 -3.61
N PHE A 74 -14.76 14.87 -3.36
CA PHE A 74 -15.59 13.76 -3.85
C PHE A 74 -16.16 12.87 -2.73
N GLY A 75 -15.97 13.27 -1.47
CA GLY A 75 -16.46 12.56 -0.29
C GLY A 75 -15.52 11.47 0.21
N PHE A 76 -15.78 11.00 1.43
CA PHE A 76 -14.90 10.10 2.19
C PHE A 76 -14.63 8.74 1.53
N ALA A 77 -15.52 8.25 0.67
CA ALA A 77 -15.35 6.96 0.00
C ALA A 77 -14.35 7.02 -1.17
N SER A 78 -14.15 8.19 -1.78
CA SER A 78 -13.33 8.37 -2.99
C SER A 78 -11.86 7.93 -2.87
N PRO A 79 -11.13 8.17 -1.76
CA PRO A 79 -9.73 7.78 -1.64
C PRO A 79 -9.56 6.27 -1.62
N PHE A 80 -10.54 5.56 -1.05
CA PHE A 80 -10.53 4.10 -0.94
C PHE A 80 -10.68 3.44 -2.31
N TYR A 81 -11.51 3.99 -3.19
CA TYR A 81 -11.64 3.51 -4.56
C TYR A 81 -10.37 3.75 -5.38
N ILE A 82 -9.77 4.93 -5.24
CA ILE A 82 -8.51 5.28 -5.92
C ILE A 82 -7.39 4.34 -5.46
N CYS A 83 -7.21 4.16 -4.15
CA CYS A 83 -6.21 3.25 -3.60
C CYS A 83 -6.44 1.80 -4.04
N ALA A 84 -7.69 1.34 -4.07
CA ALA A 84 -8.01 -0.01 -4.54
C ALA A 84 -7.63 -0.20 -6.01
N GLY A 85 -7.93 0.76 -6.87
CA GLY A 85 -7.54 0.73 -8.29
C GLY A 85 -6.03 0.74 -8.48
N LEU A 86 -5.32 1.60 -7.74
CA LEU A 86 -3.86 1.69 -7.81
C LEU A 86 -3.20 0.36 -7.41
N MET A 87 -3.70 -0.29 -6.35
CA MET A 87 -3.17 -1.56 -5.85
C MET A 87 -3.36 -2.69 -6.87
N VAL A 88 -4.50 -2.73 -7.56
CA VAL A 88 -4.74 -3.68 -8.66
C VAL A 88 -3.81 -3.41 -9.84
N ALA A 89 -3.66 -2.14 -10.24
CA ALA A 89 -2.78 -1.77 -11.35
C ALA A 89 -1.32 -2.19 -11.09
N VAL A 90 -0.81 -1.96 -9.88
CA VAL A 90 0.54 -2.40 -9.48
C VAL A 90 0.63 -3.94 -9.48
N GLY A 91 -0.38 -4.64 -8.95
CA GLY A 91 -0.42 -6.11 -8.99
C GLY A 91 -0.35 -6.67 -10.40
N VAL A 92 -1.09 -6.08 -11.34
CA VAL A 92 -1.06 -6.47 -12.77
C VAL A 92 0.32 -6.17 -13.38
N LEU A 93 0.91 -5.01 -13.09
CA LEU A 93 2.23 -4.64 -13.58
C LEU A 93 3.30 -5.64 -13.11
N ILE A 94 3.29 -6.01 -11.82
CA ILE A 94 4.21 -7.01 -11.27
C ILE A 94 4.02 -8.38 -11.92
N MET A 95 2.77 -8.80 -12.16
CA MET A 95 2.49 -10.05 -12.88
C MET A 95 2.96 -10.03 -14.34
N ARG A 96 3.04 -8.86 -14.98
CA ARG A 96 3.53 -8.71 -16.37
C ARG A 96 5.04 -8.62 -16.48
N LEU A 97 5.71 -8.20 -15.41
CA LEU A 97 7.18 -8.08 -15.32
C LEU A 97 7.87 -9.39 -14.92
N ARG A 98 7.11 -10.35 -14.37
CA ARG A 98 7.53 -11.73 -14.12
C ARG A 98 7.20 -12.62 -15.31
#